data_AF-A0A553ICM6-F1
#
_entry.id   AF-A0A553ICM6-F1
#
_cell.length_a   1.000
_cell.length_b   1.000
_cell.length_c   1.000
_cell.angle_alpha   90.00
_cell.angle_beta   90.00
_cell.angle_gamma   90.00
#
_symmetry.space_group_name_H-M   'P 1'
#
loop_
_entity.id
_entity.type
_entity.pdbx_description
1 polymer ?
#
loop_
_entity_poly.entity_id
_entity_poly.type
_entity_poly.pdbx_seq_one_letter_code
_entity_poly.pdbx_strand_id
1 'polypeptide(L)'
;MQERTATSSHTPLEGYAAVAGWIALDPDNETFVFRKFDKLAARNLLCMQSELLSIEKELTVLDGQDAQEAQDDLRAKDTARTWETLINRSRTGHDGSRRRLELLDRLRSKIREYHEALLLQSQIAQLHRPNRRVLDTLRHWFKKPEPMLGGEAKKFLDDENDLVALSPVAELDYLSQFLRRHWVVKTEMTRDGRAKIGRFNERAISLTTSVVTICIAAFLLIGSITGFYFVESDAVKLGLIAAFTSVFALSLVLITNARRAEIFAATAAYAAVLVVFVSGDISNSSKGST
;
A
#
# COMPACT_ATOMS: atom_id res chain seq x y z
N MET A 1 43.90 -4.92 -44.88
CA MET A 1 42.50 -4.52 -44.59
C MET A 1 41.99 -5.50 -43.55
N GLN A 2 42.02 -5.13 -42.27
CA GLN A 2 41.54 -5.95 -41.16
C GLN A 2 40.84 -5.01 -40.18
N GLU A 3 39.52 -5.14 -40.12
CA GLU A 3 38.63 -4.39 -39.24
C GLU A 3 39.06 -4.56 -37.79
N ARG A 4 39.43 -3.45 -37.15
CA ARG A 4 39.46 -3.36 -35.70
C ARG A 4 38.01 -3.32 -35.22
N THR A 5 37.51 -4.46 -34.75
CA THR A 5 36.31 -4.51 -33.91
C THR A 5 36.59 -3.73 -32.63
N ALA A 6 36.00 -2.54 -32.54
CA ALA A 6 36.01 -1.72 -31.33
C ALA A 6 35.25 -2.48 -30.23
N THR A 7 36.00 -3.11 -29.33
CA THR A 7 35.46 -3.57 -28.05
C THR A 7 35.21 -2.33 -27.20
N SER A 8 33.94 -1.96 -27.00
CA SER A 8 33.58 -0.87 -26.10
C SER A 8 34.03 -1.23 -24.69
N SER A 9 35.07 -0.56 -24.19
CA SER A 9 35.48 -0.63 -22.79
C SER A 9 34.42 0.10 -21.96
N HIS A 10 33.32 -0.58 -21.62
CA HIS A 10 32.37 -0.06 -20.65
C HIS A 10 33.04 -0.03 -19.27
N THR A 11 33.55 1.15 -18.90
CA THR A 11 33.95 1.46 -17.53
C THR A 11 32.80 1.07 -16.60
N PRO A 12 33.04 0.23 -15.58
CA PRO A 12 32.00 -0.12 -14.63
C PRO A 12 31.50 1.17 -13.97
N LEU A 13 30.19 1.41 -14.04
CA LEU A 13 29.57 2.51 -13.31
C LEU A 13 29.80 2.27 -11.81
N GLU A 14 30.09 3.34 -11.08
CA GLU A 14 30.27 3.35 -9.62
C GLU A 14 29.26 4.29 -8.96
N GLY A 15 29.14 4.21 -7.63
CA GLY A 15 28.30 5.14 -6.88
C GLY A 15 26.80 4.99 -7.19
N TYR A 16 26.10 6.12 -7.18
CA TYR A 16 24.68 6.19 -7.50
C TYR A 16 24.34 5.66 -8.89
N ALA A 17 25.23 5.78 -9.88
CA ALA A 17 24.99 5.28 -11.23
C ALA A 17 24.96 3.75 -11.26
N ALA A 18 25.85 3.10 -10.51
CA ALA A 18 25.86 1.63 -10.37
C ALA A 18 24.59 1.12 -9.67
N VAL A 19 24.19 1.80 -8.59
CA VAL A 19 22.99 1.45 -7.81
C VAL A 19 21.73 1.66 -8.63
N ALA A 20 21.58 2.82 -9.27
CA ALA A 20 20.42 3.12 -10.11
C ALA A 20 20.32 2.14 -11.29
N GLY A 21 21.46 1.83 -11.93
CA GLY A 21 21.52 0.82 -12.98
C GLY A 21 21.07 -0.55 -12.48
N TRP A 22 21.53 -0.98 -11.30
CA TRP A 22 21.14 -2.27 -10.72
C TRP A 22 19.66 -2.32 -10.31
N ILE A 23 19.12 -1.26 -9.69
CA ILE A 23 17.69 -1.16 -9.35
C ILE A 23 16.84 -1.22 -10.63
N ALA A 24 17.26 -0.54 -11.70
CA ALA A 24 16.54 -0.53 -12.98
C ALA A 24 16.64 -1.85 -13.78
N LEU A 25 17.53 -2.78 -13.39
CA LEU A 25 17.59 -4.11 -14.03
C LEU A 25 16.44 -5.02 -13.61
N ASP A 26 15.74 -4.70 -12.53
CA ASP A 26 14.61 -5.46 -12.04
C ASP A 26 13.33 -5.05 -12.77
N PRO A 27 12.77 -5.88 -13.67
CA PRO A 27 11.59 -5.53 -14.45
C PRO A 27 10.34 -5.37 -13.59
N ASP A 28 10.31 -5.98 -12.41
CA ASP A 28 9.15 -6.02 -11.51
C ASP A 28 9.20 -4.86 -10.48
N ASN A 29 10.24 -4.01 -10.57
CA ASN A 29 10.51 -2.87 -9.69
C ASN A 29 10.57 -3.22 -8.18
N GLU A 30 10.67 -4.49 -7.80
CA GLU A 30 10.68 -4.91 -6.40
C GLU A 30 11.87 -4.34 -5.64
N THR A 31 12.99 -4.13 -6.35
CA THR A 31 14.21 -3.52 -5.84
C THR A 31 14.14 -1.99 -5.68
N PHE A 32 13.03 -1.33 -6.06
CA PHE A 32 12.78 0.09 -5.77
C PHE A 32 12.43 0.29 -4.29
N VAL A 33 13.45 0.10 -3.45
CA VAL A 33 13.36 0.21 -1.99
C VAL A 33 14.08 1.48 -1.54
N PHE A 34 13.34 2.34 -0.84
CA PHE A 34 13.85 3.62 -0.33
C PHE A 34 13.47 3.82 1.13
N ARG A 35 14.07 4.81 1.77
CA ARG A 35 13.68 5.25 3.10
C ARG A 35 12.47 6.18 3.03
N LYS A 36 11.52 6.01 3.94
CA LYS A 36 10.38 6.92 4.17
C LYS A 36 10.77 8.15 4.96
N PHE A 37 11.82 8.02 5.80
CA PHE A 37 12.26 9.04 6.73
C PHE A 37 11.18 9.45 7.74
N ASP A 38 10.46 8.46 8.30
CA ASP A 38 9.28 8.68 9.16
C ASP A 38 9.58 9.65 10.31
N LYS A 39 10.75 9.53 10.95
CA LYS A 39 11.19 10.42 12.03
C LYS A 39 11.41 11.87 11.56
N LEU A 40 11.99 12.07 10.38
CA LEU A 40 12.23 13.41 9.84
C LEU A 40 10.93 14.03 9.33
N ALA A 41 10.08 13.25 8.68
CA ALA A 41 8.76 13.69 8.25
C ALA A 41 7.89 14.13 9.44
N ALA A 42 7.84 13.32 10.51
CA ALA A 42 7.14 13.67 11.74
C ALA A 42 7.69 14.96 12.36
N ARG A 43 9.01 15.12 12.41
CA ARG A 43 9.65 16.35 12.90
C ARG A 43 9.25 17.57 12.06
N ASN A 44 9.25 17.44 10.73
CA ASN A 44 8.84 18.52 9.83
C ASN A 44 7.37 18.92 10.05
N LEU A 45 6.47 17.95 10.14
CA LEU A 45 5.04 18.20 10.42
C LEU A 45 4.82 18.88 11.77
N LEU A 46 5.54 18.46 12.82
CA LEU A 46 5.48 19.10 14.14
C LEU A 46 5.98 20.56 14.11
N CYS A 47 7.05 20.84 13.36
CA CYS A 47 7.53 22.21 13.15
C CYS A 47 6.49 23.07 12.42
N MET A 48 5.92 22.56 11.32
CA MET A 48 4.87 23.26 10.56
C MET A 48 3.62 23.51 11.41
N GLN A 49 3.20 22.53 12.21
CA GLN A 49 2.09 22.68 13.15
C GLN A 49 2.37 23.75 14.20
N SER A 50 3.60 23.80 14.72
CA SER A 50 4.01 24.82 15.69
C SER A 50 3.99 26.23 15.08
N GLU A 51 4.40 26.38 13.82
CA GLU A 51 4.27 27.65 13.09
C GLU A 51 2.80 28.09 12.97
N LEU A 52 1.89 27.17 12.62
CA LEU A 52 0.46 27.47 12.53
C LEU A 52 -0.14 27.86 13.90
N LEU A 53 0.22 27.15 14.97
CA LEU A 53 -0.21 27.47 16.34
C LEU A 53 0.26 28.87 16.77
N SER A 54 1.46 29.29 16.34
CA SER A 54 1.96 30.65 16.62
C SER A 54 1.11 31.72 15.92
N ILE A 55 0.73 31.49 14.67
CA ILE A 55 -0.12 32.40 13.89
C ILE A 55 -1.54 32.45 14.48
N GLU A 56 -2.10 31.29 14.85
CA GLU A 56 -3.41 31.19 15.52
C GLU A 56 -3.43 31.99 16.82
N LYS A 57 -2.37 31.87 17.63
CA LYS A 57 -2.23 32.64 18.86
C LYS A 57 -2.17 34.14 18.59
N GLU A 58 -1.38 34.59 17.63
CA GLU A 58 -1.30 36.02 17.26
C GLU A 58 -2.64 36.56 16.76
N LEU A 59 -3.36 35.80 15.92
CA LEU A 59 -4.70 36.17 15.45
C LEU A 59 -5.70 36.25 16.60
N THR A 60 -5.67 35.28 17.53
CA THR A 60 -6.52 35.28 18.73
C THR A 60 -6.27 36.50 19.62
N VAL A 61 -5.01 36.93 19.74
CA VAL A 61 -4.67 38.17 20.47
C VAL A 61 -5.27 39.40 19.79
N LEU A 62 -5.16 39.50 18.47
CA LEU A 62 -5.78 40.59 17.71
C LEU A 62 -7.32 40.56 17.82
N ASP A 63 -7.93 39.37 17.80
CA ASP A 63 -9.38 39.21 17.99
C ASP A 63 -9.83 39.70 19.37
N GLY A 64 -9.03 39.42 20.41
CA GLY A 64 -9.25 39.92 21.76
C GLY A 64 -9.13 41.44 21.87
N GLN A 65 -8.15 42.04 21.18
CA GLN A 65 -7.98 43.50 21.12
C GLN A 65 -9.15 44.18 20.40
N ASP A 66 -9.56 43.66 19.24
CA ASP A 66 -10.71 44.17 18.49
C ASP A 66 -12.00 44.06 19.31
N ALA A 67 -12.16 42.99 20.10
CA ALA A 67 -13.31 42.81 20.98
C ALA A 67 -13.37 43.83 22.12
N GLN A 68 -12.21 44.24 22.66
CA GLN A 68 -12.11 45.31 23.64
C GLN A 68 -12.39 46.68 23.01
N GLU A 69 -11.76 46.99 21.87
CA GLU A 69 -12.00 48.24 21.15
C GLU A 69 -13.46 48.38 20.68
N ALA A 70 -14.11 47.27 20.32
CA ALA A 70 -15.51 47.25 19.92
C ALA A 70 -16.51 47.60 21.04
N GLN A 71 -16.08 47.64 22.31
CA GLN A 71 -16.90 48.19 23.41
C GLN A 71 -16.99 49.72 23.32
N ASP A 72 -15.94 50.38 22.83
CA ASP A 72 -15.82 51.84 22.79
C ASP A 72 -16.05 52.40 21.36
N ASP A 73 -15.74 51.65 20.31
CA ASP A 73 -15.85 52.06 18.90
C ASP A 73 -16.68 51.07 18.05
N LEU A 74 -17.86 51.51 17.61
CA LEU A 74 -18.71 50.76 16.68
C LEU A 74 -18.01 50.45 15.34
N ARG A 75 -17.03 51.27 14.92
CA ARG A 75 -16.27 51.02 13.68
C ARG A 75 -15.25 49.90 13.84
N ALA A 76 -14.73 49.65 15.04
CA ALA A 76 -13.86 48.48 15.30
C ALA A 76 -14.66 47.18 15.14
N LYS A 77 -15.90 47.17 15.64
CA LYS A 77 -16.84 46.05 15.48
C LYS A 77 -17.15 45.74 14.02
N ASP A 78 -17.28 46.76 13.19
CA ASP A 78 -17.53 46.60 11.74
C ASP A 78 -16.27 46.13 10.99
N THR A 79 -15.07 46.54 11.44
CA THR A 79 -13.79 46.10 10.87
C THR A 79 -13.58 44.59 11.03
N ALA A 80 -13.96 44.01 12.17
CA ALA A 80 -13.83 42.57 12.41
C ALA A 80 -14.81 41.72 11.57
N ARG A 81 -15.89 42.31 11.04
CA ARG A 81 -16.97 41.61 10.32
C ARG A 81 -16.92 41.83 8.82
N THR A 82 -16.38 42.97 8.39
CA THR A 82 -16.46 43.46 7.02
C THR A 82 -15.07 43.55 6.40
N TRP A 83 -14.80 42.71 5.39
CA TRP A 83 -13.49 42.60 4.73
C TRP A 83 -13.06 43.93 4.09
N GLU A 84 -13.98 44.64 3.44
CA GLU A 84 -13.72 45.93 2.81
C GLU A 84 -13.27 46.98 3.84
N THR A 85 -13.90 46.96 5.01
CA THR A 85 -13.57 47.86 6.13
C THR A 85 -12.19 47.55 6.69
N LEU A 86 -11.82 46.27 6.83
CA LEU A 86 -10.48 45.84 7.23
C LEU A 86 -9.39 46.31 6.25
N ILE A 87 -9.63 46.16 4.95
CA ILE A 87 -8.70 46.61 3.91
C ILE A 87 -8.56 48.14 3.92
N ASN A 88 -9.66 48.88 4.09
CA ASN A 88 -9.61 50.34 4.15
C ASN A 88 -8.89 50.83 5.42
N ARG A 89 -9.10 50.20 6.58
CA ARG A 89 -8.37 50.52 7.82
C ARG A 89 -6.87 50.23 7.71
N SER A 90 -6.48 49.14 7.07
CA SER A 90 -5.05 48.83 6.87
C SER A 90 -4.36 49.86 5.95
N ARG A 91 -5.06 50.33 4.91
CA ARG A 91 -4.57 51.37 3.99
C ARG A 91 -4.46 52.75 4.64
N THR A 92 -5.34 53.04 5.60
CA THR A 92 -5.32 54.29 6.36
C THR A 92 -4.30 54.29 7.51
N GLY A 93 -3.54 53.20 7.68
CA GLY A 93 -2.40 53.13 8.60
C GLY A 93 -2.68 52.50 9.96
N HIS A 94 -3.83 51.82 10.13
CA HIS A 94 -4.12 51.11 11.38
C HIS A 94 -3.23 49.87 11.51
N ASP A 95 -2.32 49.88 12.48
CA ASP A 95 -1.27 48.87 12.64
C ASP A 95 -1.85 47.46 12.88
N GLY A 96 -2.88 47.34 13.73
CA GLY A 96 -3.55 46.07 13.99
C GLY A 96 -4.22 45.46 12.75
N SER A 97 -4.81 46.30 11.87
CA SER A 97 -5.46 45.82 10.64
C SER A 97 -4.44 45.41 9.58
N ARG A 98 -3.31 46.13 9.48
CA ARG A 98 -2.20 45.74 8.62
C ARG A 98 -1.58 44.43 9.09
N ARG A 99 -1.28 44.31 10.38
CA ARG A 99 -0.72 43.10 10.98
C ARG A 99 -1.63 41.89 10.80
N ARG A 100 -2.95 42.07 10.95
CA ARG A 100 -3.95 41.02 10.68
C ARG A 100 -3.87 40.53 9.23
N LEU A 101 -3.82 41.43 8.26
CA LEU A 101 -3.72 41.04 6.85
C LEU A 101 -2.43 40.28 6.54
N GLU A 102 -1.29 40.70 7.12
CA GLU A 102 -0.02 39.98 7.01
C GLU A 102 -0.12 38.56 7.60
N LEU A 103 -0.71 38.42 8.79
CA LEU A 103 -0.90 37.11 9.43
C LEU A 103 -1.85 36.21 8.63
N LEU A 104 -2.94 36.76 8.07
CA LEU A 104 -3.86 36.01 7.22
C LEU A 104 -3.18 35.55 5.94
N ASP A 105 -2.31 36.37 5.34
CA ASP A 105 -1.57 35.96 4.15
C ASP A 105 -0.56 34.85 4.46
N ARG A 106 0.18 35.00 5.55
CA ARG A 106 1.10 33.96 6.04
C ARG A 106 0.36 32.68 6.41
N LEU A 107 -0.81 32.78 7.05
CA LEU A 107 -1.68 31.64 7.38
C LEU A 107 -2.07 30.88 6.11
N ARG A 108 -2.53 31.59 5.07
CA ARG A 108 -2.92 30.96 3.80
C ARG A 108 -1.77 30.19 3.15
N SER A 109 -0.55 30.72 3.16
CA SER A 109 0.61 29.99 2.64
C SER A 109 0.93 28.76 3.50
N LYS A 110 1.01 28.96 4.81
CA LYS A 110 1.46 27.92 5.75
C LYS A 110 0.49 26.76 5.89
N ILE A 111 -0.82 27.05 5.86
CA ILE A 111 -1.84 25.99 5.94
C ILE A 111 -1.81 25.12 4.68
N ARG A 112 -1.56 25.72 3.51
CA ARG A 112 -1.39 24.98 2.26
C ARG A 112 -0.16 24.07 2.33
N GLU A 113 1.00 24.62 2.69
CA GLU A 113 2.25 23.85 2.86
C GLU A 113 2.06 22.66 3.83
N TYR A 114 1.41 22.89 4.97
CA TYR A 114 1.14 21.86 5.97
C TYR A 114 0.17 20.78 5.46
N HIS A 115 -0.94 21.17 4.83
CA HIS A 115 -1.92 20.21 4.29
C HIS A 115 -1.34 19.38 3.15
N GLU A 116 -0.54 19.98 2.26
CA GLU A 116 0.17 19.25 1.21
C GLU A 116 1.15 18.25 1.81
N ALA A 117 1.95 18.66 2.79
CA ALA A 117 2.88 17.77 3.49
C ALA A 117 2.16 16.61 4.19
N LEU A 118 1.02 16.87 4.85
CA LEU A 118 0.20 15.83 5.48
C LEU A 118 -0.33 14.81 4.46
N LEU A 119 -0.83 15.30 3.32
CA LEU A 119 -1.38 14.44 2.28
C LEU A 119 -0.28 13.57 1.66
N LEU A 120 0.89 14.14 1.38
CA LEU A 120 2.05 13.39 0.90
C LEU A 120 2.50 12.35 1.94
N GLN A 121 2.57 12.72 3.22
CA GLN A 121 2.95 11.77 4.27
C GLN A 121 1.93 10.64 4.44
N SER A 122 0.64 10.93 4.28
CA SER A 122 -0.42 9.92 4.28
C SER A 122 -0.25 8.93 3.13
N GLN A 123 0.07 9.42 1.92
CA GLN A 123 0.37 8.56 0.77
C GLN A 123 1.60 7.70 1.02
N ILE A 124 2.69 8.26 1.57
CA ILE A 124 3.91 7.50 1.92
C ILE A 124 3.61 6.45 2.99
N ALA A 125 2.78 6.76 3.98
CA ALA A 125 2.41 5.83 5.04
C ALA A 125 1.56 4.64 4.55
N GLN A 126 0.85 4.80 3.44
CA GLN A 126 0.07 3.73 2.79
C GLN A 126 0.93 2.80 1.94
N LEU A 127 2.17 3.19 1.62
CA LEU A 127 3.07 2.34 0.87
C LEU A 127 3.52 1.13 1.71
N HIS A 128 3.76 0.02 1.02
CA HIS A 128 4.03 -1.24 1.65
C HIS A 128 5.50 -1.40 2.04
N ARG A 129 5.74 -2.21 3.07
CA ARG A 129 7.09 -2.62 3.43
C ARG A 129 7.67 -3.54 2.36
N PRO A 130 8.99 -3.47 2.10
CA PRO A 130 9.63 -4.36 1.15
C PRO A 130 9.55 -5.82 1.61
N ASN A 131 9.47 -6.74 0.66
CA ASN A 131 9.56 -8.17 0.94
C ASN A 131 10.94 -8.49 1.54
N ARG A 132 10.98 -9.21 2.67
CA ARG A 132 12.22 -9.59 3.36
C ARG A 132 13.25 -10.21 2.42
N ARG A 133 12.81 -11.02 1.46
CA ARG A 133 13.71 -11.67 0.50
C ARG A 133 14.42 -10.69 -0.42
N VAL A 134 13.68 -9.71 -0.92
CA VAL A 134 14.22 -8.65 -1.78
C VAL A 134 15.14 -7.74 -0.97
N LEU A 135 14.79 -7.50 0.29
CA LEU A 135 15.65 -6.76 1.20
C LEU A 135 16.97 -7.52 1.47
N ASP A 136 16.92 -8.84 1.64
CA ASP A 136 18.11 -9.67 1.85
C ASP A 136 19.01 -9.70 0.60
N THR A 137 18.45 -9.80 -0.60
CA THR A 137 19.23 -9.73 -1.85
C THR A 137 19.88 -8.35 -2.03
N LEU A 138 19.13 -7.28 -1.72
CA LEU A 138 19.63 -5.91 -1.75
C LEU A 138 20.78 -5.72 -0.75
N ARG A 139 20.60 -6.13 0.51
CA ARG A 139 21.64 -6.10 1.55
C ARG A 139 22.86 -6.90 1.15
N HIS A 140 22.68 -8.08 0.57
CA HIS A 140 23.80 -8.91 0.12
C HIS A 140 24.59 -8.21 -1.00
N TRP A 141 23.89 -7.58 -1.95
CA TRP A 141 24.52 -6.82 -3.03
C TRP A 141 25.27 -5.59 -2.51
N PHE A 142 24.69 -4.86 -1.55
CA PHE A 142 25.32 -3.70 -0.90
C PHE A 142 26.50 -4.05 0.02
N LYS A 143 26.58 -5.29 0.52
CA LYS A 143 27.67 -5.81 1.38
C LYS A 143 28.89 -6.33 0.61
N LYS A 144 28.92 -6.23 -0.72
CA LYS A 144 30.11 -6.55 -1.53
C LYS A 144 31.34 -5.77 -1.00
N PRO A 145 32.57 -6.30 -1.17
CA PRO A 145 33.78 -5.84 -0.46
C PRO A 145 34.05 -4.34 -0.59
N GLU A 146 33.58 -3.70 -1.66
CA GLU A 146 33.50 -2.25 -1.79
C GLU A 146 32.02 -1.81 -1.77
N PRO A 147 31.60 -1.03 -0.77
CA PRO A 147 30.23 -0.53 -0.73
C PRO A 147 30.02 0.46 -1.88
N MET A 148 29.05 0.15 -2.74
CA MET A 148 28.71 0.99 -3.91
C MET A 148 28.28 2.40 -3.52
N LEU A 149 27.77 2.61 -2.30
CA LEU A 149 27.49 3.92 -1.72
C LEU A 149 28.35 4.15 -0.46
N GLY A 150 28.94 5.34 -0.36
CA GLY A 150 29.70 5.78 0.81
C GLY A 150 28.85 6.52 1.85
N GLY A 151 29.50 6.92 2.95
CA GLY A 151 28.89 7.76 3.99
C GLY A 151 27.66 7.13 4.67
N GLU A 152 26.70 7.98 5.03
CA GLU A 152 25.43 7.55 5.64
C GLU A 152 24.55 6.71 4.69
N ALA A 153 24.70 6.92 3.38
CA ALA A 153 24.00 6.15 2.36
C ALA A 153 24.47 4.68 2.30
N LYS A 154 25.57 4.31 2.96
CA LYS A 154 25.96 2.90 3.13
C LYS A 154 24.99 2.12 4.04
N LYS A 155 24.37 2.82 5.00
CA LYS A 155 23.59 2.23 6.10
C LYS A 155 22.08 2.38 5.91
N PHE A 156 21.63 2.89 4.77
CA PHE A 156 20.21 3.24 4.59
C PHE A 156 19.27 2.02 4.67
N LEU A 157 19.79 0.79 4.50
CA LEU A 157 19.05 -0.48 4.59
C LEU A 157 19.04 -1.12 5.99
N ASP A 158 19.69 -0.50 6.97
CA ASP A 158 19.82 -1.06 8.32
C ASP A 158 18.50 -0.95 9.10
N ASP A 159 17.73 0.13 8.89
CA ASP A 159 16.44 0.34 9.56
C ASP A 159 15.27 -0.21 8.73
N GLU A 160 14.86 -1.45 9.01
CA GLU A 160 13.76 -2.12 8.28
C GLU A 160 12.41 -1.42 8.40
N ASN A 161 12.18 -0.67 9.49
CA ASN A 161 10.88 -0.05 9.73
C ASN A 161 10.70 1.23 8.90
N ASP A 162 11.81 1.89 8.59
CA ASP A 162 11.85 3.12 7.80
C ASP A 162 11.95 2.85 6.28
N LEU A 163 11.87 1.59 5.83
CA LEU A 163 11.93 1.23 4.41
C LEU A 163 10.55 1.06 3.78
N VAL A 164 10.48 1.42 2.50
CA VAL A 164 9.30 1.30 1.65
C VAL A 164 9.65 0.75 0.28
N ALA A 165 8.78 -0.09 -0.28
CA ALA A 165 8.85 -0.49 -1.67
C ALA A 165 7.89 0.38 -2.51
N LEU A 166 8.39 0.94 -3.61
CA LEU A 166 7.57 1.73 -4.54
C LEU A 166 6.83 0.87 -5.56
N SER A 167 7.22 -0.40 -5.71
CA SER A 167 6.48 -1.33 -6.55
C SER A 167 5.09 -1.54 -5.94
N PRO A 168 4.01 -1.47 -6.75
CA PRO A 168 2.75 -2.02 -6.31
C PRO A 168 3.05 -3.48 -5.99
N VAL A 169 2.89 -3.88 -4.73
CA VAL A 169 2.67 -5.29 -4.43
C VAL A 169 1.41 -5.59 -5.22
N ALA A 170 1.57 -6.10 -6.45
CA ALA A 170 0.48 -6.67 -7.21
C ALA A 170 -0.25 -7.53 -6.18
N GLU A 171 -1.54 -7.29 -5.99
CA GLU A 171 -2.41 -7.93 -5.01
C GLU A 171 -2.41 -9.45 -5.29
N LEU A 172 -1.28 -10.07 -4.99
CA LEU A 172 -0.95 -11.44 -5.27
C LEU A 172 -1.55 -12.15 -4.09
N ASP A 173 -2.71 -12.73 -4.36
CA ASP A 173 -3.40 -13.77 -3.62
C ASP A 173 -2.49 -14.51 -2.63
N TYR A 174 -2.99 -14.78 -1.42
CA TYR A 174 -2.24 -15.44 -0.34
C TYR A 174 -1.50 -16.71 -0.81
N LEU A 175 -2.09 -17.44 -1.77
CA LEU A 175 -1.49 -18.61 -2.40
C LEU A 175 -0.30 -18.27 -3.31
N SER A 176 -0.35 -17.15 -4.04
CA SER A 176 0.79 -16.64 -4.82
C SER A 176 1.96 -16.28 -3.91
N GLN A 177 1.72 -15.68 -2.74
CA GLN A 177 2.78 -15.41 -1.75
C GLN A 177 3.35 -16.71 -1.17
N PHE A 178 2.50 -17.71 -0.89
CA PHE A 178 2.92 -19.02 -0.40
C PHE A 178 3.75 -19.80 -1.43
N LEU A 179 3.29 -19.86 -2.68
CA LEU A 179 4.02 -20.49 -3.80
C LEU A 179 5.34 -19.78 -4.03
N ARG A 180 5.35 -18.45 -4.05
CA ARG A 180 6.59 -17.68 -4.14
C ARG A 180 7.53 -18.00 -2.99
N ARG A 181 7.00 -18.28 -1.79
CA ARG A 181 7.79 -18.70 -0.62
C ARG A 181 8.44 -20.08 -0.81
N HIS A 182 7.78 -21.04 -1.44
CA HIS A 182 8.28 -22.40 -1.58
C HIS A 182 8.97 -22.71 -2.92
N TRP A 183 8.78 -21.90 -3.96
CA TRP A 183 9.33 -22.19 -5.28
C TRP A 183 10.79 -21.76 -5.41
N VAL A 184 11.61 -22.65 -6.00
CA VAL A 184 13.05 -22.46 -6.19
C VAL A 184 13.32 -21.33 -7.17
N VAL A 185 14.05 -20.32 -6.71
CA VAL A 185 14.56 -19.21 -7.52
C VAL A 185 15.51 -19.77 -8.58
N LYS A 186 15.16 -19.64 -9.86
CA LYS A 186 16.15 -19.79 -10.93
C LYS A 186 17.01 -18.52 -10.97
N THR A 187 18.20 -18.60 -10.40
CA THR A 187 19.22 -17.56 -10.55
C THR A 187 19.75 -17.59 -11.98
N GLU A 188 19.48 -16.53 -12.74
CA GLU A 188 20.14 -16.29 -14.03
C GLU A 188 21.28 -15.30 -13.83
N MET A 189 22.39 -15.52 -14.55
CA MET A 189 23.46 -14.52 -14.65
C MET A 189 23.06 -13.46 -15.66
N THR A 190 23.26 -12.19 -15.34
CA THR A 190 23.08 -11.09 -16.31
C THR A 190 23.95 -11.31 -17.55
N ARG A 191 23.55 -10.75 -18.68
CA ARG A 191 24.27 -10.80 -19.97
C ARG A 191 25.70 -10.26 -19.87
N ASP A 192 25.97 -9.41 -18.88
CA ASP A 192 27.28 -8.84 -18.57
C ASP A 192 28.10 -9.65 -17.55
N GLY A 193 27.55 -10.75 -17.01
CA GLY A 193 28.22 -11.65 -16.05
C GLY A 193 28.45 -11.07 -14.65
N ARG A 194 28.01 -9.84 -14.38
CA ARG A 194 28.37 -9.06 -13.17
C ARG A 194 27.37 -9.19 -12.00
N ALA A 195 26.16 -9.66 -12.24
CA ALA A 195 25.13 -9.84 -11.21
C ALA A 195 24.31 -11.12 -11.41
N LYS A 196 24.13 -11.90 -10.33
CA LYS A 196 23.10 -12.95 -10.28
C LYS A 196 21.80 -12.29 -9.86
N ILE A 197 20.80 -12.28 -10.73
CA ILE A 197 19.45 -11.80 -10.41
C ILE A 197 18.54 -13.02 -10.46
N GLY A 198 17.81 -13.27 -9.37
CA GLY A 198 16.79 -14.30 -9.33
C GLY A 198 15.57 -13.81 -10.11
N ARG A 199 15.37 -14.33 -11.32
CA ARG A 199 14.20 -13.99 -12.13
C ARG A 199 13.01 -14.84 -11.70
N PHE A 200 11.92 -14.20 -11.26
CA PHE A 200 10.64 -14.88 -11.12
C PHE A 200 9.85 -14.71 -12.42
N ASN A 201 9.29 -15.80 -12.93
CA ASN A 201 8.34 -15.72 -14.03
C ASN A 201 6.95 -15.50 -13.43
N GLU A 202 6.56 -14.23 -13.22
CA GLU A 202 5.28 -13.87 -12.61
C GLU A 202 4.09 -14.46 -13.37
N ARG A 203 4.17 -14.59 -14.70
CA ARG A 203 3.13 -15.26 -15.50
C ARG A 203 2.99 -16.73 -15.16
N ALA A 204 4.08 -17.42 -14.85
CA ALA A 204 4.03 -18.81 -14.42
C ALA A 204 3.45 -18.95 -13.01
N ILE A 205 3.73 -17.99 -12.12
CA ILE A 205 3.20 -17.99 -10.74
C ILE A 205 1.71 -17.70 -10.76
N SER A 206 1.26 -16.66 -11.46
CA SER A 206 -0.17 -16.31 -11.56
C SER A 206 -0.99 -17.40 -12.27
N LEU A 207 -0.41 -18.04 -13.30
CA LEU A 207 -1.04 -19.18 -13.98
C LEU A 207 -1.11 -20.41 -13.08
N THR A 208 -0.05 -20.71 -12.30
CA THR A 208 -0.07 -21.83 -11.35
C THR A 208 -1.08 -21.59 -10.23
N THR A 209 -1.13 -20.39 -9.67
CA THR A 209 -2.14 -20.01 -8.67
C THR A 209 -3.54 -20.19 -9.24
N SER A 210 -3.80 -19.67 -10.44
CA SER A 210 -5.10 -19.78 -11.10
C SER A 210 -5.50 -21.24 -11.34
N VAL A 211 -4.57 -22.09 -11.80
CA VAL A 211 -4.82 -23.52 -12.03
C VAL A 211 -5.14 -24.23 -10.70
N VAL A 212 -4.37 -23.99 -9.65
CA VAL A 212 -4.62 -24.60 -8.33
C VAL A 212 -5.98 -24.19 -7.78
N THR A 213 -6.34 -22.90 -7.88
CA THR A 213 -7.66 -22.41 -7.46
C THR A 213 -8.79 -23.06 -8.23
N ILE A 214 -8.66 -23.18 -9.56
CA ILE A 214 -9.65 -23.85 -10.42
C ILE A 214 -9.77 -25.33 -10.06
N CYS A 215 -8.67 -26.03 -9.81
CA CYS A 215 -8.69 -27.44 -9.41
C CYS A 215 -9.38 -27.65 -8.05
N ILE A 216 -9.09 -26.80 -7.06
CA ILE A 216 -9.75 -26.87 -5.74
C ILE A 216 -11.24 -26.57 -5.87
N ALA A 217 -11.63 -25.54 -6.63
CA ALA A 217 -13.03 -25.21 -6.88
C ALA A 217 -13.77 -26.36 -7.59
N ALA A 218 -13.16 -26.95 -8.62
CA ALA A 218 -13.73 -28.10 -9.33
C ALA A 218 -13.87 -29.32 -8.41
N PHE A 219 -12.87 -29.61 -7.58
CA PHE A 219 -12.94 -30.69 -6.60
C PHE A 219 -14.04 -30.46 -5.57
N LEU A 220 -14.19 -29.24 -5.06
CA LEU A 220 -15.24 -28.92 -4.09
C LEU A 220 -16.64 -28.98 -4.70
N LEU A 221 -16.82 -28.56 -5.95
CA LEU A 221 -18.11 -28.61 -6.64
C LEU A 221 -18.50 -30.04 -7.06
N ILE A 222 -17.59 -30.73 -7.75
CA ILE A 222 -17.86 -32.07 -8.28
C ILE A 222 -17.83 -33.09 -7.14
N GLY A 223 -16.85 -32.99 -6.26
CA GLY A 223 -16.68 -33.89 -5.12
C GLY A 223 -17.84 -33.82 -4.13
N SER A 224 -18.42 -32.63 -3.89
CA SER A 224 -19.62 -32.54 -3.06
C SER A 224 -20.82 -33.23 -3.70
N ILE A 225 -21.04 -33.03 -5.01
CA ILE A 225 -22.17 -33.65 -5.73
C ILE A 225 -22.02 -35.17 -5.77
N THR A 226 -20.84 -35.68 -6.13
CA THR A 226 -20.59 -37.13 -6.15
C THR A 226 -20.64 -37.73 -4.75
N GLY A 227 -20.15 -37.03 -3.73
CA GLY A 227 -20.21 -37.49 -2.34
C GLY A 227 -21.64 -37.70 -1.84
N PHE A 228 -22.59 -36.84 -2.25
CA PHE A 228 -23.99 -37.01 -1.89
C PHE A 228 -24.65 -38.22 -2.54
N TYR A 229 -24.21 -38.62 -3.74
CA TYR A 229 -24.80 -39.75 -4.47
C TYR A 229 -24.62 -41.09 -3.74
N PHE A 230 -23.54 -41.26 -2.98
CA PHE A 230 -23.20 -42.51 -2.30
C PHE A 230 -23.70 -42.58 -0.84
N VAL A 231 -24.37 -41.53 -0.34
CA VAL A 231 -24.77 -41.43 1.07
C VAL A 231 -26.28 -41.55 1.18
N GLU A 232 -26.75 -42.58 1.88
CA GLU A 232 -28.19 -42.83 2.08
C GLU A 232 -28.77 -42.11 3.32
N SER A 233 -27.93 -41.77 4.31
CA SER A 233 -28.39 -41.18 5.57
C SER A 233 -28.51 -39.65 5.52
N ASP A 234 -29.70 -39.13 5.82
CA ASP A 234 -29.99 -37.68 5.83
C ASP A 234 -29.15 -36.90 6.85
N ALA A 235 -28.84 -37.49 8.01
CA ALA A 235 -27.98 -36.87 9.01
C ALA A 235 -26.54 -36.68 8.49
N VAL A 236 -26.05 -37.65 7.71
CA VAL A 236 -24.71 -37.57 7.10
C VAL A 236 -24.70 -36.54 5.97
N LYS A 237 -25.79 -36.41 5.19
CA LYS A 237 -25.93 -35.36 4.17
C LYS A 237 -25.84 -33.96 4.79
N LEU A 238 -26.54 -33.69 5.90
CA LEU A 238 -26.45 -32.41 6.60
C LEU A 238 -25.04 -32.10 7.11
N GLY A 239 -24.34 -33.10 7.67
CA GLY A 239 -22.95 -32.97 8.09
C GLY A 239 -22.02 -32.65 6.92
N LEU A 240 -22.24 -33.29 5.76
CA LEU A 240 -21.45 -33.08 4.56
C LEU A 240 -21.63 -31.67 3.98
N ILE A 241 -22.86 -31.12 4.00
CA ILE A 241 -23.13 -29.72 3.60
C ILE A 241 -22.30 -28.75 4.46
N ALA A 242 -22.35 -28.92 5.78
CA ALA A 242 -21.60 -28.07 6.71
C ALA A 242 -20.08 -28.18 6.49
N ALA A 243 -19.57 -29.40 6.27
CA ALA A 243 -18.16 -29.64 6.01
C ALA A 243 -17.70 -28.99 4.69
N PHE A 244 -18.36 -29.28 3.57
CA PHE A 244 -17.97 -28.71 2.26
C PHE A 244 -18.13 -27.19 2.22
N THR A 245 -19.17 -26.64 2.83
CA THR A 245 -19.34 -25.18 2.94
C THR A 245 -18.22 -24.55 3.75
N SER A 246 -17.79 -25.18 4.85
CA SER A 246 -16.68 -24.71 5.67
C SER A 246 -15.35 -24.76 4.92
N VAL A 247 -15.08 -25.86 4.20
CA VAL A 247 -13.85 -26.01 3.40
C VAL A 247 -13.83 -25.01 2.24
N PHE A 248 -14.97 -24.77 1.60
CA PHE A 248 -15.10 -23.76 0.54
C PHE A 248 -14.82 -22.35 1.07
N ALA A 249 -15.46 -21.95 2.17
CA ALA A 249 -15.22 -20.65 2.80
C ALA A 249 -13.74 -20.49 3.21
N LEU A 250 -13.16 -21.54 3.80
CA LEU A 250 -11.74 -21.54 4.18
C LEU A 250 -10.83 -21.42 2.95
N SER A 251 -11.17 -22.08 1.84
CA SER A 251 -10.41 -21.99 0.60
C SER A 251 -10.43 -20.56 0.04
N LEU A 252 -11.57 -19.86 0.05
CA LEU A 252 -11.63 -18.46 -0.38
C LEU A 252 -10.77 -17.57 0.50
N VAL A 253 -10.84 -17.74 1.82
CA VAL A 253 -10.01 -16.95 2.77
C VAL A 253 -8.51 -17.20 2.58
N LEU A 254 -8.12 -18.43 2.30
CA LEU A 254 -6.70 -18.81 2.19
C LEU A 254 -6.12 -18.60 0.79
N ILE A 255 -6.95 -18.56 -0.24
CA ILE A 255 -6.50 -18.55 -1.63
C ILE A 255 -6.70 -17.19 -2.26
N THR A 256 -7.80 -16.49 -2.00
CA THR A 256 -8.17 -15.27 -2.71
C THR A 256 -8.05 -14.03 -1.83
N ASN A 257 -7.89 -12.85 -2.46
CA ASN A 257 -7.95 -11.57 -1.77
C ASN A 257 -9.38 -10.98 -1.69
N ALA A 258 -10.39 -11.84 -1.65
CA ALA A 258 -11.79 -11.44 -1.66
C ALA A 258 -12.18 -10.66 -0.39
N ARG A 259 -13.01 -9.63 -0.54
CA ARG A 259 -13.55 -8.88 0.60
C ARG A 259 -14.45 -9.76 1.44
N ARG A 260 -14.57 -9.45 2.74
CA ARG A 260 -15.45 -10.22 3.65
C ARG A 260 -16.87 -10.40 3.08
N ALA A 261 -17.44 -9.36 2.49
CA ALA A 261 -18.76 -9.41 1.87
C ALA A 261 -18.84 -10.37 0.68
N GLU A 262 -17.79 -10.43 -0.15
CA GLU A 262 -17.71 -11.34 -1.30
C GLU A 262 -17.59 -12.79 -0.84
N ILE A 263 -16.81 -13.05 0.21
CA ILE A 263 -16.68 -14.39 0.81
C ILE A 263 -18.03 -14.86 1.34
N PHE A 264 -18.78 -14.00 2.07
CA PHE A 264 -20.12 -14.33 2.56
C PHE A 264 -21.09 -14.63 1.40
N ALA A 265 -21.10 -13.79 0.37
CA ALA A 265 -21.98 -13.98 -0.78
C ALA A 265 -21.68 -15.29 -1.54
N ALA A 266 -20.39 -15.55 -1.83
CA ALA A 266 -19.97 -16.77 -2.51
C ALA A 266 -20.27 -18.03 -1.68
N THR A 267 -20.03 -17.98 -0.36
CA THR A 267 -20.32 -19.10 0.54
C THR A 267 -21.81 -19.37 0.65
N ALA A 268 -22.64 -18.33 0.73
CA ALA A 268 -24.10 -18.47 0.75
C ALA A 268 -24.63 -19.08 -0.56
N ALA A 269 -24.10 -18.63 -1.71
CA ALA A 269 -24.46 -19.17 -3.01
C ALA A 269 -24.08 -20.66 -3.13
N TYR A 270 -22.87 -21.03 -2.72
CA TYR A 270 -22.43 -22.42 -2.73
C TYR A 270 -23.28 -23.30 -1.79
N ALA A 271 -23.55 -22.84 -0.56
CA ALA A 271 -24.40 -23.55 0.38
C ALA A 271 -25.82 -23.75 -0.16
N ALA A 272 -26.40 -22.74 -0.81
CA ALA A 272 -27.72 -22.84 -1.43
C ALA A 272 -27.76 -23.92 -2.52
N VAL A 273 -26.71 -24.02 -3.35
CA VAL A 273 -26.61 -25.08 -4.38
C VAL A 273 -26.59 -26.46 -3.72
N LEU A 274 -25.77 -26.67 -2.68
CA LEU A 274 -25.71 -27.97 -1.99
C LEU A 274 -27.05 -28.35 -1.34
N VAL A 275 -27.72 -27.40 -0.69
CA VAL A 275 -29.02 -27.62 -0.05
C VAL A 275 -30.10 -27.99 -1.07
N VAL A 276 -30.16 -27.33 -2.23
CA VAL A 276 -31.13 -27.64 -3.29
C VAL A 276 -30.92 -29.07 -3.82
N PHE A 277 -29.67 -29.47 -4.05
CA PHE A 277 -29.34 -30.83 -4.50
C PHE A 277 -29.77 -31.90 -3.50
N VAL A 278 -29.45 -31.69 -2.21
CA VAL A 278 -29.83 -32.64 -1.14
C VAL A 278 -31.35 -32.68 -0.94
N SER A 279 -32.04 -31.53 -1.00
CA SER A 279 -33.49 -31.48 -0.84
C SER A 279 -34.24 -32.24 -1.94
N GLY A 280 -33.74 -32.22 -3.18
CA GLY A 280 -34.33 -32.98 -4.29
C GLY A 280 -34.24 -34.50 -4.08
N ASP A 281 -33.10 -34.95 -3.55
CA ASP A 281 -32.82 -36.38 -3.32
C ASP A 281 -33.58 -36.95 -2.12
N ILE A 282 -33.68 -36.20 -1.02
CA ILE A 282 -34.52 -36.58 0.15
C ILE A 282 -36.00 -36.68 -0.26
N SER A 283 -36.48 -35.76 -1.09
CA SER A 283 -37.84 -35.81 -1.65
C SER A 283 -38.09 -37.10 -2.43
N ASN A 284 -37.13 -37.54 -3.25
CA ASN A 284 -37.30 -38.67 -4.14
C ASN A 284 -37.25 -40.03 -3.38
N SER A 285 -36.38 -40.14 -2.37
CA SER A 285 -36.32 -41.32 -1.50
C SER A 285 -37.60 -41.53 -0.68
N SER A 286 -38.24 -40.45 -0.21
CA SER A 286 -39.52 -40.54 0.52
C SER A 286 -40.66 -41.12 -0.33
N LYS A 287 -40.69 -40.84 -1.64
CA LYS A 287 -41.71 -41.34 -2.59
C LYS A 287 -41.52 -42.81 -3.00
N GLY A 288 -40.33 -43.37 -2.82
CA GLY A 288 -40.05 -44.78 -3.15
C GLY A 288 -40.38 -45.77 -2.03
N SER A 289 -40.74 -45.29 -0.83
CA SER A 289 -41.06 -46.12 0.34
C SER A 289 -42.55 -46.24 0.64
N THR A 290 -43.42 -45.66 -0.19
CA THR A 290 -44.89 -45.79 -0.16
C THR A 290 -45.37 -46.73 -1.23
#